data_AF-A0A526XRG8-F1
#
_entry.id   AF-A0A526XRG8-F1
#
_cell.length_a   1.000
_cell.length_b   1.000
_cell.length_c   1.000
_cell.angle_alpha   90.00
_cell.angle_beta   90.00
_cell.angle_gamma   90.00
#
_symmetry.space_group_name_H-M   'P 1'
#
loop_
_entity.id
_entity.type
_entity.pdbx_description
1 polymer ?
#
loop_
_entity_poly.entity_id
_entity_poly.type
_entity_poly.pdbx_seq_one_letter_code
_entity_poly.pdbx_strand_id
1 'polypeptide(L)'
;WGVGETHFGAYAERARVKGDWLVPLPQGMSPHDAMAVGTAGYTAMLCVIALERHGIVPERGPVVVTGAAGGVGSVAVSFLSSLGYHVVASTGR
;
A
#
# COMPACT_ATOMS: atom_id res chain seq x y z
N TRP A 1 -8.47 -13.03 -1.87
CA TRP A 1 -7.90 -13.88 -2.95
C TRP A 1 -7.13 -15.08 -2.42
N GLY A 2 -6.53 -15.03 -1.22
CA GLY A 2 -5.85 -16.19 -0.61
C GLY A 2 -4.65 -16.72 -1.42
N VAL A 3 -4.14 -15.92 -2.35
CA VAL A 3 -2.98 -16.27 -3.18
C VAL A 3 -1.75 -16.32 -2.28
N GLY A 4 -1.11 -17.48 -2.21
CA GLY A 4 0.00 -17.75 -1.29
C GLY A 4 -0.43 -18.28 0.09
N GLU A 5 -1.73 -18.42 0.36
CA GLU A 5 -2.27 -18.93 1.62
C GLU A 5 -3.14 -20.18 1.40
N THR A 6 -4.23 -20.03 0.63
CA THR A 6 -5.21 -21.08 0.34
C THR A 6 -5.29 -21.41 -1.15
N HIS A 7 -4.62 -20.62 -2.00
CA HIS A 7 -4.45 -20.82 -3.44
C HIS A 7 -2.96 -20.65 -3.78
N PHE A 8 -2.45 -21.33 -4.80
CA PHE A 8 -1.03 -21.24 -5.15
C PHE A 8 -0.59 -19.79 -5.44
N GLY A 9 0.59 -19.44 -4.90
CA GLY A 9 1.17 -18.10 -5.00
C GLY A 9 1.80 -17.78 -6.35
N ALA A 10 2.46 -16.62 -6.40
CA ALA A 10 3.09 -16.08 -7.61
C ALA A 10 4.62 -16.21 -7.65
N TYR A 11 5.24 -16.92 -6.69
CA TYR A 11 6.66 -17.30 -6.77
C TYR A 11 6.86 -18.50 -7.71
N ALA A 12 6.50 -18.29 -8.96
CA ALA A 12 6.59 -19.22 -10.07
C ALA A 12 6.61 -18.43 -11.38
N GLU A 13 7.13 -19.01 -12.46
CA GLU A 13 7.13 -18.35 -13.78
C GLU A 13 5.70 -18.16 -14.33
N ARG A 14 4.74 -18.96 -13.85
CA ARG A 14 3.33 -18.91 -14.27
C ARG A 14 2.41 -19.14 -13.07
N ALA A 15 1.32 -18.39 -13.00
CA ALA A 15 0.26 -18.57 -12.01
C ALA A 15 -1.10 -18.65 -12.71
N ARG A 16 -1.93 -19.63 -12.32
CA ARG A 16 -3.33 -19.73 -12.76
C ARG A 16 -4.22 -19.14 -11.68
N VAL A 17 -5.01 -18.14 -12.03
CA VAL A 17 -5.93 -17.44 -11.12
C VAL A 17 -7.32 -17.32 -11.75
N LYS A 18 -8.33 -17.00 -10.94
CA LYS A 18 -9.66 -16.67 -11.48
C LYS A 18 -9.60 -15.28 -12.14
N GLY A 19 -10.26 -15.12 -13.28
CA GLY A 19 -10.28 -13.85 -14.02
C GLY A 19 -10.77 -12.68 -13.16
N ASP A 20 -11.78 -12.92 -12.33
CA ASP A 20 -12.39 -11.92 -11.44
C ASP A 20 -11.44 -11.40 -10.34
N TRP A 21 -10.25 -11.98 -10.20
CA TRP A 21 -9.24 -11.51 -9.25
C TRP A 21 -8.27 -10.51 -9.86
N LEU A 22 -8.25 -10.42 -11.19
CA LEU A 22 -7.33 -9.59 -11.92
C LEU A 22 -7.84 -8.15 -11.96
N VAL A 23 -6.91 -7.21 -11.83
CA VAL A 23 -7.15 -5.78 -12.04
C VAL A 23 -6.28 -5.36 -13.22
N PRO A 24 -6.79 -4.59 -14.18
CA PRO A 24 -5.97 -4.10 -15.30
C PRO A 24 -4.82 -3.25 -14.79
N LEU A 25 -3.64 -3.42 -15.38
CA LEU A 25 -2.48 -2.60 -15.06
C LEU A 25 -2.78 -1.13 -15.45
N PRO A 26 -2.63 -0.16 -14.52
CA PRO A 26 -2.84 1.25 -14.84
C PRO A 26 -1.95 1.72 -15.98
N GLN A 27 -2.48 2.61 -16.82
CA GLN A 27 -1.71 3.19 -17.92
C GLN A 27 -0.48 3.93 -17.37
N GLY A 28 0.70 3.68 -17.97
CA GLY A 28 1.95 4.31 -17.57
C GLY A 28 2.68 3.62 -16.42
N MET A 29 2.12 2.55 -15.84
CA MET A 29 2.79 1.75 -14.82
C MET A 29 3.37 0.48 -15.44
N SER A 30 4.63 0.15 -15.13
CA SER A 30 5.19 -1.16 -15.50
C SER A 30 4.76 -2.25 -14.50
N PRO A 31 4.80 -3.54 -14.87
CA PRO A 31 4.55 -4.63 -13.91
C PRO A 31 5.50 -4.60 -12.70
N HIS A 32 6.74 -4.14 -12.91
CA HIS A 32 7.71 -3.96 -11.84
C HIS A 32 7.25 -2.89 -10.85
N ASP A 33 6.80 -1.73 -11.34
CA ASP A 33 6.32 -0.63 -10.48
C ASP A 33 5.07 -1.05 -9.70
N ALA A 34 4.16 -1.78 -10.35
CA ALA A 34 2.96 -2.31 -9.69
C ALA A 34 3.32 -3.24 -8.52
N MET A 35 4.35 -4.08 -8.67
CA MET A 35 4.80 -4.98 -7.60
C MET A 35 5.68 -4.28 -6.56
N ALA A 36 6.38 -3.20 -6.93
CA ALA A 36 7.10 -2.36 -5.98
C ALA A 36 6.14 -1.65 -5.00
N VAL A 37 4.94 -1.26 -5.47
CA VAL A 37 3.82 -0.87 -4.60
C VAL A 37 3.30 -2.11 -3.87
N GLY A 38 2.88 -3.12 -4.65
CA GLY A 38 2.41 -4.41 -4.15
C GLY A 38 1.24 -4.31 -3.17
N THR A 39 1.01 -5.41 -2.45
CA THR A 39 -0.03 -5.46 -1.40
C THR A 39 0.24 -4.44 -0.29
N ALA A 40 1.50 -4.14 -0.01
CA ALA A 40 1.89 -3.22 1.05
C ALA A 40 1.44 -1.79 0.76
N GLY A 41 1.78 -1.26 -0.41
CA GLY A 41 1.36 0.07 -0.85
C GLY A 41 -0.15 0.15 -1.13
N TYR A 42 -0.75 -0.92 -1.65
CA TYR A 42 -2.22 -0.99 -1.78
C TYR A 42 -2.90 -0.82 -0.42
N THR A 43 -2.41 -1.53 0.60
CA THR A 43 -2.93 -1.43 1.97
C THR A 43 -2.69 -0.05 2.56
N ALA A 44 -1.49 0.51 2.36
CA ALA A 44 -1.16 1.86 2.81
C ALA A 44 -2.13 2.91 2.24
N MET A 45 -2.42 2.87 0.93
CA MET A 45 -3.34 3.82 0.31
C MET A 45 -4.79 3.61 0.79
N LEU A 46 -5.23 2.37 1.00
CA LEU A 46 -6.56 2.12 1.58
C LEU A 46 -6.69 2.74 2.98
N CYS A 47 -5.63 2.69 3.79
CA CYS A 47 -5.60 3.37 5.10
C CYS A 47 -5.68 4.89 4.95
N VAL A 48 -4.94 5.48 4.00
CA VAL A 48 -5.00 6.94 3.72
C VAL A 48 -6.40 7.35 3.28
N ILE A 49 -7.01 6.64 2.33
CA ILE A 49 -8.39 6.88 1.89
C ILE A 49 -9.37 6.78 3.08
N ALA A 50 -9.16 5.81 3.98
CA ALA A 50 -9.99 5.69 5.17
C ALA A 50 -9.86 6.91 6.10
N LEU A 51 -8.64 7.44 6.29
CA LEU A 51 -8.41 8.68 7.06
C LEU A 51 -9.13 9.88 6.42
N GLU A 52 -8.97 10.07 5.11
CA GLU A 52 -9.62 11.14 4.35
C GLU A 52 -11.15 11.05 4.44
N ARG A 53 -11.72 9.85 4.31
CA ARG A 53 -13.17 9.61 4.45
C ARG A 53 -13.70 9.97 5.84
N HIS A 54 -12.87 9.93 6.88
CA HIS A 54 -13.22 10.37 8.23
C HIS A 54 -12.86 11.85 8.50
N GLY A 55 -12.51 12.60 7.45
CA GLY A 55 -12.20 14.02 7.54
C GLY A 55 -10.86 14.33 8.20
N ILE A 56 -9.95 13.36 8.26
CA ILE A 56 -8.58 13.58 8.74
C ILE A 56 -7.79 14.23 7.60
N VAL A 57 -7.52 15.52 7.75
CA VAL A 57 -6.78 16.36 6.79
C VAL A 57 -5.49 16.88 7.44
N PRO A 58 -4.48 17.32 6.66
CA PRO A 58 -3.19 17.76 7.19
C PRO A 58 -3.27 18.82 8.31
N GLU A 59 -4.28 19.71 8.24
CA GLU A 59 -4.49 20.80 9.19
C GLU A 59 -4.94 20.30 10.58
N ARG A 60 -5.38 19.04 10.69
CA ARG A 60 -5.74 18.43 11.98
C ARG A 60 -4.52 18.01 12.80
N GLY A 61 -3.33 18.20 12.27
CA GLY A 61 -2.07 18.00 12.96
C GLY A 61 -1.32 16.74 12.52
N PRO A 62 -0.31 16.32 13.31
CA PRO A 62 0.57 15.22 12.97
C PRO A 62 -0.15 13.87 12.82
N VAL A 63 0.29 13.05 11.87
CA VAL A 63 -0.12 11.64 11.75
C VAL A 63 1.03 10.73 12.14
N VAL A 64 0.77 9.80 13.06
CA VAL A 64 1.75 8.78 13.45
C VAL A 64 1.68 7.58 12.49
N VAL A 65 2.84 7.17 11.98
CA VAL A 65 3.00 5.90 11.26
C VAL A 65 3.88 4.98 12.09
N THR A 66 3.32 3.86 12.56
CA THR A 66 4.08 2.83 13.28
C THR A 66 4.63 1.79 12.32
N GLY A 67 5.73 1.12 12.69
CA GLY A 67 6.41 0.19 11.80
C GLY A 67 6.92 0.87 10.52
N ALA A 68 7.31 2.14 10.62
CA ALA A 68 7.58 3.02 9.48
C ALA A 68 8.71 2.53 8.55
N ALA A 69 9.61 1.67 9.02
CA ALA A 69 10.67 1.06 8.23
C ALA A 69 10.30 -0.28 7.55
N GLY A 70 9.06 -0.76 7.75
CA GLY A 70 8.51 -1.94 7.08
C GLY A 70 7.83 -1.60 5.76
N GLY A 71 7.36 -2.60 5.01
CA GLY A 71 6.81 -2.40 3.66
C GLY A 71 5.58 -1.49 3.60
N VAL A 72 4.60 -1.68 4.49
CA VAL A 72 3.39 -0.84 4.53
C VAL A 72 3.73 0.56 5.06
N GLY A 73 4.48 0.62 6.16
CA GLY A 73 4.81 1.86 6.85
C GLY A 73 5.63 2.80 5.97
N SER A 74 6.63 2.30 5.24
CA SER A 74 7.48 3.14 4.39
C SER A 74 6.67 3.79 3.26
N VAL A 75 5.79 3.04 2.62
CA VAL A 75 4.91 3.56 1.55
C VAL A 75 3.88 4.53 2.13
N ALA A 76 3.31 4.24 3.31
CA ALA A 76 2.38 5.14 3.99
C ALA A 76 3.02 6.49 4.33
N VAL A 77 4.27 6.50 4.81
CA VAL A 77 5.04 7.74 5.05
C VAL A 77 5.17 8.53 3.75
N SER A 78 5.52 7.88 2.64
CA SER A 78 5.65 8.55 1.34
C SER A 78 4.33 9.16 0.86
N PHE A 79 3.23 8.41 0.87
CA PHE A 79 1.92 8.91 0.45
C PHE A 79 1.43 10.08 1.32
N LEU A 80 1.45 9.92 2.64
CA LEU A 80 1.02 10.98 3.56
C LEU A 80 1.87 12.25 3.42
N SER A 81 3.19 12.10 3.25
CA SER A 81 4.08 13.25 3.03
C SER A 81 3.78 13.94 1.69
N SER A 82 3.55 13.19 0.62
CA SER A 82 3.17 13.74 -0.70
C SER A 82 1.81 14.43 -0.68
N LEU A 83 0.90 14.01 0.20
CA LEU A 83 -0.41 14.64 0.42
C LEU A 83 -0.37 15.82 1.41
N GLY A 84 0.81 16.19 1.91
CA GLY A 84 1.02 17.38 2.76
C GLY A 84 0.84 17.15 4.27
N TYR A 85 0.67 15.90 4.72
CA TYR A 85 0.60 15.61 6.16
C TYR A 85 1.97 15.76 6.83
N HIS A 86 1.98 16.25 8.07
CA HIS A 86 3.15 16.13 8.93
C HIS A 86 3.20 14.73 9.52
N VAL A 87 4.18 13.93 9.07
CA VAL A 87 4.29 12.52 9.45
C VAL A 87 5.28 12.33 10.60
N VAL A 88 4.85 11.67 11.66
CA VAL A 88 5.69 11.20 12.78
C VAL A 88 5.92 9.70 12.61
N ALA A 89 7.12 9.33 12.16
CA ALA A 89 7.48 7.93 11.94
C ALA A 89 8.01 7.28 13.22
N SER A 90 7.40 6.17 13.63
CA SER A 90 7.86 5.32 14.73
C SER A 90 8.34 3.98 14.18
N THR A 91 9.54 3.58 14.58
CA THR A 91 10.19 2.33 14.15
C THR A 91 10.82 1.62 15.35
N GLY A 92 10.94 0.29 15.25
CA GLY A 92 11.54 -0.56 16.29
C GLY A 92 12.95 -1.06 15.95
N ARG A 93 13.66 -0.35 15.05
CA ARG A 93 15.10 -0.54 14.82
C ARG A 93 15.85 0.57 15.54
#